data_AF-A0A1K0FDR4-F1
#
_entry.id   AF-A0A1K0FDR4-F1
#
_cell.length_a   1.000
_cell.length_b   1.000
_cell.length_c   1.000
_cell.angle_alpha   90.00
_cell.angle_beta   90.00
_cell.angle_gamma   90.00
#
_symmetry.space_group_name_H-M   'P 1'
#
loop_
_entity.id
_entity.type
_entity.pdbx_description
1 polymer ?
#
loop_
_entity_poly.entity_id
_entity_poly.type
_entity_poly.pdbx_seq_one_letter_code
_entity_poly.pdbx_strand_id
1 'polypeptide(L)' 'MEVPEPDDPEAALAAVVALRRLANQLERAAVAHALRDGWTWAQIGQALGVSAQAAHKKLAPKKGA' A
#
# COMPACT_ATOMS: atom_id res chain seq x y z
N MET A 1 -0.80 8.02 -16.93
CA MET A 1 -1.73 6.87 -16.83
C MET A 1 -3.09 7.47 -17.03
N GLU A 2 -3.71 7.22 -18.18
CA GLU A 2 -5.04 7.72 -18.48
C GLU A 2 -6.04 6.89 -17.66
N VAL A 3 -6.90 7.56 -16.90
CA VAL A 3 -7.95 6.90 -16.11
C VAL A 3 -9.15 6.77 -17.03
N PRO A 4 -9.69 5.57 -17.26
CA PRO A 4 -10.87 5.39 -18.09
C PRO A 4 -12.04 6.23 -17.59
N GLU A 5 -12.81 6.78 -18.52
CA GLU A 5 -14.03 7.53 -18.22
C GLU A 5 -15.08 6.60 -17.56
N PRO A 6 -15.95 7.13 -16.68
CA PRO A 6 -16.89 6.34 -15.90
C PRO A 6 -18.07 5.78 -16.72
N ASP A 7 -18.19 6.16 -17.99
CA ASP A 7 -19.17 5.65 -18.94
C ASP A 7 -18.84 4.23 -19.45
N ASP A 8 -17.63 3.75 -19.19
CA ASP A 8 -17.26 2.32 -19.19
C ASP A 8 -16.92 1.84 -17.76
N PRO A 9 -17.94 1.41 -16.97
CA PRO A 9 -17.74 0.95 -15.60
C PRO A 9 -16.81 -0.26 -15.49
N GLU A 10 -16.76 -1.13 -16.51
CA GLU A 10 -15.90 -2.32 -16.47
C GLU A 10 -14.43 -1.91 -16.55
N ALA A 11 -14.09 -1.07 -17.54
CA ALA A 11 -12.73 -0.54 -17.69
C ALA A 11 -12.31 0.31 -16.48
N ALA A 12 -13.19 1.18 -15.98
CA ALA A 12 -12.92 2.01 -14.82
C ALA A 12 -12.64 1.15 -13.55
N LEU A 13 -13.46 0.12 -13.28
CA LEU A 13 -13.24 -0.76 -12.13
C LEU A 13 -11.97 -1.62 -12.29
N ALA A 14 -11.65 -2.07 -13.51
CA ALA A 14 -10.40 -2.76 -13.79
C ALA A 14 -9.18 -1.86 -13.51
N ALA A 15 -9.22 -0.60 -13.92
CA ALA A 15 -8.17 0.39 -13.64
C ALA A 15 -8.03 0.64 -12.13
N VAL A 16 -9.14 0.76 -11.40
CA VAL A 16 -9.12 0.88 -9.93
C VAL A 16 -8.46 -0.32 -9.26
N VAL A 17 -8.76 -1.55 -9.72
CA VAL A 17 -8.10 -2.76 -9.21
C VAL A 17 -6.60 -2.76 -9.50
N ALA A 18 -6.19 -2.38 -10.71
CA ALA A 18 -4.78 -2.27 -11.10
C ALA A 18 -4.04 -1.24 -10.23
N LEU A 19 -4.62 -0.06 -10.04
CA LEU A 19 -4.06 0.99 -9.18
C LEU A 19 -3.92 0.54 -7.73
N ARG A 20 -4.93 -0.14 -7.16
CA ARG A 20 -4.86 -0.69 -5.80
C ARG A 20 -3.75 -1.73 -5.67
N ARG A 21 -3.55 -2.58 -6.69
CA ARG A 21 -2.44 -3.56 -6.70
C ARG A 21 -1.08 -2.87 -6.71
N LEU A 22 -0.91 -1.86 -7.57
CA LEU A 22 0.32 -1.08 -7.65
C LEU A 22 0.60 -0.33 -6.35
N ALA A 23 -0.40 0.37 -5.80
CA ALA A 23 -0.29 1.08 -4.53
C ALA A 23 0.14 0.13 -3.41
N ASN A 24 -0.47 -1.05 -3.31
CA ASN A 24 -0.10 -2.06 -2.32
C ASN A 24 1.35 -2.56 -2.48
N GLN A 25 1.87 -2.65 -3.72
CA GLN A 25 3.26 -3.05 -3.97
C GLN A 25 4.24 -1.94 -3.53
N LEU A 26 3.96 -0.70 -3.92
CA LEU A 26 4.76 0.47 -3.54
C LEU A 26 4.80 0.64 -2.01
N GLU A 27 3.64 0.54 -1.36
CA GLU A 27 3.53 0.64 0.10
C GLU A 27 4.40 -0.40 0.80
N ARG A 28 4.35 -1.67 0.37
CA ARG A 28 5.21 -2.73 0.93
C ARG A 28 6.69 -2.48 0.71
N ALA A 29 7.08 -2.05 -0.49
CA ALA A 29 8.48 -1.76 -0.80
C ALA A 29 9.02 -0.58 0.04
N ALA A 30 8.23 0.48 0.18
CA ALA A 30 8.55 1.64 1.00
C ALA A 30 8.66 1.28 2.49
N VAL A 31 7.71 0.51 3.02
CA VAL A 31 7.76 0.02 4.42
C VAL A 31 9.00 -0.84 4.65
N ALA A 32 9.30 -1.77 3.74
CA ALA A 32 10.49 -2.60 3.87
C ALA A 32 11.79 -1.78 3.86
N HIS A 33 11.85 -0.72 3.05
CA HIS A 33 12.98 0.21 3.06
C HIS A 33 13.05 1.02 4.36
N ALA A 34 11.94 1.61 4.81
CA ALA A 34 11.91 2.38 6.04
C ALA A 34 12.33 1.55 7.26
N LEU A 35 11.89 0.29 7.34
CA LEU A 35 12.32 -0.64 8.39
C LEU A 35 13.83 -0.92 8.35
N ARG A 36 14.42 -1.07 7.15
CA ARG A 36 15.89 -1.20 7.00
C ARG A 36 16.63 0.07 7.44
N ASP A 37 16.01 1.22 7.25
CA ASP A 37 16.54 2.52 7.67
C ASP A 37 16.24 2.82 9.16
N GLY A 38 15.73 1.85 9.91
CA GLY A 38 15.52 1.94 11.36
C GLY A 38 14.24 2.66 11.78
N TRP A 39 13.30 2.91 10.86
CA TRP A 39 12.01 3.49 11.22
C TRP A 39 11.19 2.53 12.10
N THR A 40 10.48 3.11 13.05
CA THR A 40 9.50 2.41 13.88
C THR A 40 8.14 2.29 13.17
N TRP A 41 7.33 1.31 13.58
CA TRP A 41 5.96 1.18 13.11
C TRP A 41 5.07 2.40 13.40
N ALA A 42 5.40 3.18 14.43
CA ALA A 42 4.72 4.44 14.72
C ALA A 42 5.00 5.51 13.65
N GLN A 43 6.26 5.67 13.25
CA GLN A 43 6.64 6.61 12.17
C GLN A 43 6.04 6.18 10.83
N ILE A 44 6.03 4.88 10.54
CA ILE A 44 5.41 4.32 9.33
C ILE A 44 3.90 4.56 9.34
N GLY A 45 3.23 4.27 10.45
CA GLY A 45 1.80 4.53 10.61
C GLY A 45 1.45 6.00 10.41
N GLN A 46 2.20 6.91 11.04
CA GLN A 46 2.04 8.34 10.87
C GLN A 46 2.16 8.75 9.39
N ALA A 47 3.19 8.26 8.68
CA ALA A 47 3.41 8.57 7.26
C ALA A 47 2.29 8.05 6.35
N LEU A 48 1.66 6.93 6.72
CA LEU A 48 0.56 6.31 5.97
C LEU A 48 -0.84 6.79 6.43
N GLY A 49 -0.92 7.65 7.44
CA GLY A 49 -2.19 8.13 8.00
C GLY A 49 -3.00 7.04 8.72
N VAL A 50 -2.34 6.00 9.25
CA VAL A 50 -2.97 4.89 9.98
C VAL A 50 -2.30 4.67 11.34
N SER A 51 -2.96 3.93 12.23
CA SER A 51 -2.31 3.56 13.49
C SER A 51 -1.12 2.62 13.26
N ALA A 52 -0.14 2.64 14.17
CA ALA A 52 1.01 1.73 14.14
C ALA A 52 0.59 0.25 14.07
N GLN A 53 -0.47 -0.12 14.81
CA GLN A 53 -1.02 -1.47 14.81
C GLN A 53 -1.67 -1.83 13.46
N ALA A 54 -2.39 -0.90 12.83
CA ALA A 54 -2.96 -1.10 11.51
C ALA A 54 -1.87 -1.27 10.43
N ALA A 55 -0.83 -0.43 10.48
CA ALA A 55 0.33 -0.55 9.60
C ALA A 55 1.02 -1.91 9.78
N HIS A 56 1.35 -2.29 11.02
CA HIS A 56 1.97 -3.58 11.32
C HIS A 56 1.10 -4.75 10.84
N LYS A 57 -0.19 -4.76 11.17
CA LYS A 57 -1.11 -5.83 10.77
C LYS A 57 -1.20 -5.99 9.24
N LYS A 58 -1.17 -4.89 8.49
CA LYS A 58 -1.31 -4.89 7.03
C LYS A 58 0.00 -5.21 6.30
N LEU A 59 1.12 -4.73 6.82
CA LEU A 59 2.37 -4.59 6.06
C LEU A 59 3.55 -5.35 6.65
N ALA A 60 3.44 -5.87 7.88
CA ALA A 60 4.49 -6.72 8.42
C ALA A 60 4.68 -7.97 7.55
N PRO A 61 5.94 -8.40 7.31
CA PRO A 61 6.20 -9.67 6.63
C PRO A 61 5.46 -10.80 7.34
N LYS A 62 4.76 -11.63 6.58
CA LYS A 62 4.22 -12.88 7.14
C LYS A 62 5.42 -13.76 7.50
N LYS A 63 5.50 -14.24 8.75
CA LYS A 63 6.51 -15.22 9.14
C LYS A 63 6.29 -16.49 8.32
N GLY A 64 7.25 -16.85 7.48
CA GLY A 64 7.28 -18.08 6.69
C GLY A 64 6.82 -17.91 5.24
N ALA A 65 7.77 -17.65 4.35
CA ALA A 65 7.75 -18.00 2.93
C ALA A 65 9.21 -18.25 2.52
#